data_AF-X1J459-F1
#
_entry.id   AF-X1J459-F1
#
_cell.length_a   1.000
_cell.length_b   1.000
_cell.length_c   1.000
_cell.angle_alpha   90.00
_cell.angle_beta   90.00
_cell.angle_gamma   90.00
#
_symmetry.space_group_name_H-M   'P 1'
#
loop_
_entity.id
_entity.type
_entity.pdbx_description
1 polymer ?
#
loop_
_entity_poly.entity_id
_entity_poly.type
_entity_poly.pdbx_seq_one_letter_code
_entity_poly.pdbx_strand_id
1 'polypeptide(L)'
;NYFAGYGFNKSHSTAYAYLAYRTAYLKAHYPSHFLAALLTSEAERGVTSQVARYINECEALGIKILPPDINESDFNFTVVKGDIRFGLSAVKNVGEGSVRALIEAREKRGKFTSLFDICEVADSKVLNRKVIESLIKAGALDSLGWRRSQMFHLVDKVIEYAHEMQEIKSSKQSFLFGSGQIEPPPIPPEVEEMPEWDESLTLSYEKDALGLYITGHPLAKFGKQLKRLISQPISQLDEEKDFNSEIRVARI
;
A
#
# COMPACT_ATOMS: atom_id res chain seq x y z
N ASN A 1 -39.06 -32.58 -24.68
CA ASN A 1 -38.96 -31.32 -23.91
C ASN A 1 -37.67 -31.23 -23.08
N TYR A 2 -36.50 -31.41 -23.69
CA TYR A 2 -35.21 -31.34 -22.98
C TYR A 2 -34.72 -29.88 -22.80
N PHE A 3 -35.08 -28.97 -23.73
CA PHE A 3 -34.66 -27.56 -23.71
C PHE A 3 -35.38 -26.69 -22.68
N ALA A 4 -36.59 -27.04 -22.28
CA ALA A 4 -37.36 -26.27 -21.29
C ALA A 4 -36.71 -26.31 -19.89
N GLY A 5 -35.93 -27.35 -19.58
CA GLY A 5 -35.18 -27.46 -18.31
C GLY A 5 -33.93 -26.57 -18.24
N TYR A 6 -33.43 -26.08 -19.38
CA TYR A 6 -32.25 -25.19 -19.47
C TYR A 6 -32.60 -23.81 -20.03
N GLY A 7 -33.89 -23.52 -20.26
CA GLY A 7 -34.35 -22.22 -20.73
C GLY A 7 -34.11 -21.14 -19.69
N PHE A 8 -33.36 -20.09 -20.05
CA PHE A 8 -33.03 -19.00 -19.14
C PHE A 8 -33.86 -17.75 -19.45
N ASN A 9 -34.20 -16.98 -18.42
CA ASN A 9 -34.98 -15.76 -18.57
C ASN A 9 -34.19 -14.69 -19.36
N LYS A 10 -34.72 -14.27 -20.51
CA LYS A 10 -34.05 -13.33 -21.41
C LYS A 10 -33.89 -11.93 -20.82
N SER A 11 -34.90 -11.38 -20.12
CA SER A 11 -34.80 -10.02 -19.57
C SER A 11 -33.75 -9.95 -18.47
N HIS A 12 -33.69 -10.94 -17.59
CA HIS A 12 -32.64 -11.07 -16.58
C HIS A 12 -31.25 -11.20 -17.24
N SER A 13 -31.09 -12.11 -18.20
CA SER A 13 -29.80 -12.30 -18.90
C SER A 13 -29.32 -11.04 -19.61
N THR A 14 -30.23 -10.31 -20.26
CA THR A 14 -29.90 -9.09 -21.01
C THR A 14 -29.38 -7.99 -20.09
N ALA A 15 -30.00 -7.81 -18.91
CA ALA A 15 -29.58 -6.80 -17.95
C ALA A 15 -28.15 -7.07 -17.42
N TYR A 16 -27.82 -8.31 -17.06
CA TYR A 16 -26.47 -8.67 -16.61
C TYR A 16 -25.45 -8.66 -17.75
N ALA A 17 -25.83 -9.07 -18.96
CA ALA A 17 -24.96 -8.99 -20.13
C ALA A 17 -24.56 -7.54 -20.44
N TYR A 18 -25.47 -6.58 -20.25
CA TYR A 18 -25.16 -5.16 -20.41
C TYR A 18 -24.14 -4.66 -19.38
N LEU A 19 -24.24 -5.08 -18.11
CA LEU A 19 -23.23 -4.77 -17.09
C LEU A 19 -21.88 -5.39 -17.42
N ALA A 20 -21.85 -6.66 -17.84
CA ALA A 20 -20.64 -7.36 -18.26
C ALA A 20 -19.97 -6.68 -19.47
N TYR A 21 -20.77 -6.20 -20.43
CA TYR A 21 -20.26 -5.41 -21.55
C TYR A 21 -19.61 -4.11 -21.08
N ARG A 22 -20.23 -3.39 -20.14
CA ARG A 22 -19.66 -2.14 -19.59
C ARG A 22 -18.36 -2.38 -18.82
N THR A 23 -18.26 -3.44 -18.02
CA THR A 23 -17.01 -3.76 -17.32
C THR A 23 -15.91 -4.17 -18.29
N ALA A 24 -16.23 -4.98 -19.30
CA ALA A 24 -15.29 -5.33 -20.37
C ALA A 24 -14.81 -4.09 -21.15
N TYR A 25 -15.71 -3.17 -21.49
CA TYR A 25 -15.38 -1.92 -22.15
C TYR A 25 -14.42 -1.06 -21.32
N LEU A 26 -14.70 -0.86 -20.03
CA LEU A 26 -13.83 -0.09 -19.14
C LEU A 26 -12.45 -0.74 -18.99
N LYS A 27 -12.40 -2.06 -18.86
CA LYS A 27 -11.13 -2.79 -18.79
C LYS A 27 -10.32 -2.67 -20.08
N ALA A 28 -10.97 -2.73 -21.25
CA ALA A 28 -10.30 -2.64 -22.54
C ALA A 28 -9.74 -1.25 -22.84
N HIS A 29 -10.46 -0.19 -22.45
CA HIS A 29 -10.10 1.20 -22.80
C HIS A 29 -9.42 1.98 -21.67
N TYR A 30 -9.66 1.61 -20.41
CA TYR A 30 -9.13 2.28 -19.21
C TYR A 30 -8.61 1.27 -18.17
N PRO A 31 -7.70 0.35 -18.55
CA PRO A 31 -7.30 -0.79 -17.71
C PRO A 31 -6.77 -0.37 -16.33
N SER A 32 -5.87 0.62 -16.27
CA SER A 32 -5.30 1.10 -15.01
C SER A 32 -6.34 1.68 -14.06
N HIS A 33 -7.30 2.46 -14.58
CA HIS A 33 -8.36 3.04 -13.76
C HIS A 33 -9.36 1.97 -13.30
N PHE A 34 -9.69 1.03 -14.18
CA PHE A 34 -10.57 -0.09 -13.85
C PHE A 34 -9.96 -0.96 -12.75
N LEU A 35 -8.67 -1.31 -12.86
CA LEU A 35 -7.96 -2.10 -11.86
C LEU A 35 -7.75 -1.34 -10.55
N ALA A 36 -7.46 -0.05 -10.59
CA ALA A 36 -7.38 0.78 -9.39
C ALA A 36 -8.72 0.80 -8.62
N ALA A 37 -9.85 0.88 -9.33
CA ALA A 37 -11.17 0.82 -8.72
C ALA A 37 -11.46 -0.56 -8.11
N LEU A 38 -11.06 -1.65 -8.78
CA LEU A 38 -11.20 -3.01 -8.24
C LEU A 38 -10.32 -3.23 -7.00
N LEU A 39 -9.07 -2.76 -7.03
CA LEU A 39 -8.15 -2.81 -5.89
C LEU A 39 -8.71 -2.05 -4.69
N THR A 40 -9.27 -0.87 -4.93
CA THR A 40 -9.92 -0.05 -3.91
C THR A 40 -11.10 -0.80 -3.28
N SER A 41 -12.01 -1.31 -4.09
CA SER A 41 -13.20 -2.01 -3.61
C SER A 41 -12.89 -3.26 -2.80
N GLU A 42 -11.80 -3.97 -3.12
CA GLU A 42 -11.40 -5.15 -2.37
C GLU A 42 -10.54 -4.82 -1.15
N ALA A 43 -9.73 -3.77 -1.20
CA ALA A 43 -8.92 -3.34 -0.06
C ALA A 43 -9.79 -2.90 1.12
N GLU A 44 -10.98 -2.31 0.88
CA GLU A 44 -11.99 -2.02 1.91
C GLU A 44 -12.42 -3.28 2.70
N ARG A 45 -12.34 -4.46 2.07
CA ARG A 45 -12.68 -5.76 2.67
C ARG A 45 -11.47 -6.47 3.27
N GLY A 46 -10.30 -5.83 3.24
CA GLY A 46 -9.00 -6.39 3.63
C GLY A 46 -8.25 -7.03 2.47
N VAL A 47 -6.94 -7.24 2.64
CA VAL A 47 -6.10 -7.87 1.61
C VAL A 47 -6.44 -9.35 1.49
N THR A 48 -7.31 -9.66 0.53
CA THR A 48 -7.80 -11.01 0.23
C THR A 48 -7.01 -11.66 -0.90
N SER A 49 -7.30 -12.94 -1.17
CA SER A 49 -6.88 -13.63 -2.41
C SER A 49 -7.29 -12.86 -3.68
N GLN A 50 -8.32 -12.02 -3.60
CA GLN A 50 -8.82 -11.22 -4.70
C GLN A 50 -7.90 -10.04 -5.05
N VAL A 51 -7.33 -9.38 -4.04
CA VAL A 51 -6.33 -8.31 -4.23
C VAL A 51 -5.09 -8.87 -4.94
N ALA A 52 -4.60 -10.03 -4.50
CA ALA A 52 -3.47 -10.70 -5.13
C ALA A 52 -3.76 -11.06 -6.61
N ARG A 53 -4.98 -11.47 -6.93
CA ARG A 53 -5.39 -11.75 -8.33
C ARG A 53 -5.32 -10.50 -9.20
N TYR A 54 -5.83 -9.37 -8.72
CA TYR A 54 -5.79 -8.11 -9.47
C TYR A 54 -4.38 -7.57 -9.65
N ILE A 55 -3.48 -7.80 -8.70
CA ILE A 55 -2.08 -7.41 -8.82
C ILE A 55 -1.37 -8.22 -9.90
N ASN A 56 -1.56 -9.55 -9.92
CA ASN A 56 -1.02 -10.39 -10.98
C ASN A 56 -1.56 -9.97 -12.36
N GLU A 57 -2.81 -9.50 -12.41
CA GLU A 57 -3.40 -8.98 -13.62
C GLU A 57 -2.82 -7.62 -14.04
N CYS A 58 -2.52 -6.73 -13.08
CA CYS A 58 -1.77 -5.50 -13.35
C CYS A 58 -0.39 -5.83 -13.94
N GLU A 59 0.33 -6.78 -13.34
CA GLU A 59 1.64 -7.23 -13.82
C GLU A 59 1.57 -7.80 -15.24
N ALA A 60 0.57 -8.65 -15.53
CA ALA A 60 0.34 -9.20 -16.86
C ALA A 60 0.03 -8.13 -17.93
N LEU A 61 -0.57 -7.00 -17.51
CA LEU A 61 -0.85 -5.85 -18.37
C LEU A 61 0.28 -4.82 -18.38
N GLY A 62 1.39 -5.07 -17.67
CA GLY A 62 2.53 -4.15 -17.56
C GLY A 62 2.26 -2.91 -16.71
N ILE A 63 1.21 -2.92 -15.89
CA ILE A 63 0.84 -1.84 -14.97
C ILE A 63 1.55 -2.07 -13.64
N LYS A 64 2.38 -1.13 -13.21
CA LYS A 64 3.10 -1.26 -11.94
C LYS A 64 2.24 -0.81 -10.78
N ILE A 65 2.38 -1.51 -9.66
CA ILE A 65 1.86 -1.06 -8.36
C ILE A 65 2.99 -0.35 -7.62
N LEU A 66 2.86 0.97 -7.47
CA LEU A 66 3.80 1.79 -6.74
C LEU A 66 3.49 1.73 -5.24
N PRO A 67 4.51 1.74 -4.37
CA PRO A 67 4.30 1.77 -2.92
C PRO A 67 3.50 3.01 -2.51
N PRO A 68 2.82 2.97 -1.34
CA PRO A 68 2.19 4.17 -0.81
C PRO A 68 3.25 5.26 -0.60
N ASP A 69 2.82 6.50 -0.62
CA ASP A 69 3.67 7.67 -0.37
C ASP A 69 2.83 8.74 0.32
N ILE A 70 3.28 9.23 1.47
CA ILE A 70 2.56 10.23 2.24
C ILE A 70 2.32 11.53 1.46
N ASN A 71 3.20 11.84 0.50
CA ASN A 71 3.15 13.06 -0.30
C ASN A 71 2.40 12.90 -1.62
N GLU A 72 2.13 11.68 -2.08
CA GLU A 72 1.50 11.43 -3.39
C GLU A 72 0.26 10.52 -3.34
N SER A 73 0.20 9.57 -2.42
CA SER A 73 -0.95 8.68 -2.27
C SER A 73 -2.18 9.43 -1.78
N ASP A 74 -3.34 9.00 -2.27
CA ASP A 74 -4.64 9.44 -1.77
C ASP A 74 -5.23 8.36 -0.84
N PHE A 75 -6.46 8.56 -0.41
CA PHE A 75 -7.21 7.60 0.39
C PHE A 75 -7.31 6.25 -0.33
N ASN A 76 -7.68 6.27 -1.61
CA ASN A 76 -7.85 5.08 -2.46
C ASN A 76 -6.65 4.87 -3.39
N PHE A 77 -6.65 3.74 -4.11
CA PHE A 77 -5.66 3.52 -5.17
C PHE A 77 -5.87 4.54 -6.29
N THR A 78 -4.79 5.20 -6.71
CA THR A 78 -4.85 6.26 -7.73
C THR A 78 -3.98 5.93 -8.92
N VAL A 79 -4.39 6.34 -10.12
CA VAL A 79 -3.59 6.15 -11.34
C VAL A 79 -2.61 7.30 -11.46
N VAL A 80 -1.32 6.98 -11.56
CA VAL A 80 -0.23 7.94 -11.76
C VAL A 80 0.53 7.55 -13.02
N LYS A 81 0.38 8.35 -14.09
CA LYS A 81 1.07 8.14 -15.39
C LYS A 81 0.88 6.73 -15.98
N GLY A 82 -0.28 6.11 -15.76
CA GLY A 82 -0.61 4.77 -16.26
C GLY A 82 -0.34 3.64 -15.26
N ASP A 83 0.48 3.88 -14.24
CA ASP A 83 0.71 2.98 -13.10
C ASP A 83 -0.31 3.25 -11.98
N ILE A 84 -0.36 2.38 -10.98
CA ILE A 84 -1.29 2.50 -9.85
C ILE A 84 -0.49 2.73 -8.56
N ARG A 85 -0.76 3.83 -7.87
CA ARG A 85 -0.22 4.15 -6.56
C ARG A 85 -1.09 3.53 -5.48
N PHE A 86 -0.45 2.90 -4.48
CA PHE A 86 -1.16 2.31 -3.35
C PHE A 86 -1.91 3.37 -2.54
N GLY A 87 -3.17 3.10 -2.21
CA GLY A 87 -3.98 3.98 -1.35
C GLY A 87 -3.56 3.87 0.12
N LEU A 88 -3.54 4.99 0.83
CA LEU A 88 -3.17 5.02 2.25
C LEU A 88 -4.16 4.23 3.14
N SER A 89 -5.42 4.13 2.74
CA SER A 89 -6.45 3.35 3.45
C SER A 89 -6.20 1.85 3.42
N ALA A 90 -5.44 1.37 2.43
CA ALA A 90 -5.12 -0.05 2.27
C ALA A 90 -3.92 -0.50 3.11
N VAL A 91 -3.25 0.42 3.82
CA VAL A 91 -2.16 0.09 4.75
C VAL A 91 -2.75 -0.45 6.05
N LYS A 92 -2.38 -1.68 6.44
CA LYS A 92 -2.89 -2.30 7.66
C LYS A 92 -2.54 -1.46 8.89
N ASN A 93 -3.47 -1.42 9.84
CA ASN A 93 -3.40 -0.63 11.08
C ASN A 93 -3.42 0.90 10.89
N VAL A 94 -3.57 1.41 9.67
CA VAL A 94 -3.80 2.83 9.42
C VAL A 94 -5.31 3.02 9.28
N GLY A 95 -5.94 3.66 10.28
CA GLY A 95 -7.39 3.87 10.28
C GLY A 95 -7.81 4.96 9.29
N GLU A 96 -9.07 4.93 8.85
CA GLU A 96 -9.65 5.96 7.97
C GLU A 96 -9.46 7.38 8.52
N GLY A 97 -9.64 7.58 9.83
CA GLY A 97 -9.40 8.86 10.49
C GLY A 97 -7.95 9.33 10.37
N SER A 98 -6.98 8.40 10.51
CA SER A 98 -5.55 8.66 10.31
C SER A 98 -5.25 9.13 8.90
N VAL A 99 -5.77 8.41 7.91
CA VAL A 99 -5.55 8.75 6.49
C VAL A 99 -6.12 10.12 6.15
N ARG A 100 -7.37 10.40 6.55
CA ARG A 100 -8.02 11.68 6.26
C ARG A 100 -7.27 12.85 6.89
N ALA A 101 -6.83 12.70 8.14
CA ALA A 101 -6.09 13.75 8.81
C ALA A 101 -4.70 14.01 8.18
N LEU A 102 -4.02 12.96 7.71
CA LEU A 102 -2.75 13.10 6.98
C LEU A 102 -2.95 13.84 5.66
N ILE A 103 -4.00 13.50 4.90
CA ILE A 103 -4.34 14.19 3.65
C ILE A 103 -4.71 15.64 3.93
N GLU A 104 -5.54 15.92 4.94
CA GLU A 104 -5.93 17.28 5.32
C GLU A 104 -4.72 18.12 5.77
N ALA A 105 -3.81 17.53 6.55
CA ALA A 105 -2.57 18.19 6.97
C ALA A 105 -1.71 18.53 5.74
N ARG A 106 -1.54 17.59 4.81
CA ARG A 106 -0.82 17.80 3.54
C ARG A 106 -1.46 18.90 2.69
N GLU A 107 -2.79 18.96 2.61
CA GLU A 107 -3.50 19.99 1.85
C GLU A 107 -3.31 21.40 2.45
N LYS A 108 -3.27 21.52 3.78
CA LYS A 108 -3.10 22.80 4.46
C LYS A 108 -1.65 23.31 4.44
N ARG A 109 -0.69 22.40 4.63
CA ARG A 109 0.74 22.72 4.76
C ARG A 109 1.49 22.66 3.43
N GLY A 110 1.08 21.77 2.54
CA GLY A 110 1.92 21.27 1.45
C GLY A 110 2.62 19.96 1.82
N LYS A 111 3.67 19.62 1.07
CA LYS A 111 4.39 18.34 1.24
C LYS A 111 5.09 18.24 2.59
N PHE A 112 5.09 17.03 3.14
CA PHE A 112 5.94 16.63 4.26
C PHE A 112 7.38 16.51 3.78
N THR A 113 8.32 17.04 4.55
CA THR A 113 9.76 17.10 4.26
C THR A 113 10.61 16.35 5.29
N SER A 114 10.03 16.05 6.45
CA SER A 114 10.67 15.43 7.60
C SER A 114 9.68 14.51 8.31
N LEU A 115 10.19 13.51 9.02
CA LEU A 115 9.38 12.60 9.83
C LEU A 115 8.59 13.35 10.91
N PHE A 116 9.13 14.44 11.46
CA PHE A 116 8.49 15.25 12.49
C PHE A 116 7.34 16.11 11.96
N ASP A 117 7.23 16.26 10.64
CA ASP A 117 6.16 17.02 10.01
C ASP A 117 4.80 16.36 10.15
N ILE A 118 4.77 15.03 10.30
CA ILE A 118 3.53 14.28 10.52
C ILE A 118 2.90 14.62 11.89
N CYS A 119 3.70 15.16 12.83
CA CYS A 119 3.24 15.58 14.16
C CYS A 119 2.35 16.82 14.12
N GLU A 120 2.22 17.48 12.96
CA GLU A 120 1.27 18.60 12.80
C GLU A 120 -0.20 18.16 12.88
N VAL A 121 -0.48 16.88 12.69
CA VAL A 121 -1.82 16.33 12.89
C VAL A 121 -2.24 16.60 14.33
N ALA A 122 -3.27 17.43 14.50
CA ALA A 122 -3.64 18.04 15.78
C ALA A 122 -4.11 17.06 16.87
N ASP A 123 -4.16 15.76 16.60
CA ASP A 123 -4.67 14.74 17.51
C ASP A 123 -3.76 13.50 17.53
N SER A 124 -3.06 13.28 18.65
CA SER A 124 -2.27 12.07 18.92
C SER A 124 -3.09 10.77 18.89
N LYS A 125 -4.43 10.85 18.99
CA LYS A 125 -5.32 9.69 18.78
C LYS A 125 -5.34 9.23 17.33
N VAL A 126 -5.03 10.13 16.41
CA VAL A 126 -5.10 9.89 14.97
C VAL A 126 -3.79 9.29 14.45
N LEU A 127 -2.63 9.69 14.98
CA LEU A 127 -1.33 9.09 14.67
C LEU A 127 -0.70 8.46 15.90
N ASN A 128 -1.16 7.25 16.25
CA ASN A 128 -0.52 6.46 17.30
C ASN A 128 0.74 5.72 16.77
N ARG A 129 1.55 5.18 17.69
CA ARG A 129 2.74 4.36 17.39
C ARG A 129 2.51 3.35 16.26
N LYS A 130 1.43 2.58 16.36
CA LYS A 130 1.15 1.49 15.42
C LYS A 130 0.89 2.01 14.01
N VAL A 131 0.27 3.18 13.87
CA VAL A 131 0.07 3.85 12.58
C VAL A 131 1.40 4.27 11.98
N ILE A 132 2.25 4.98 12.74
CA ILE A 132 3.55 5.45 12.27
C ILE A 132 4.43 4.27 11.84
N GLU A 133 4.54 3.24 12.68
CA GLU A 133 5.27 2.02 12.35
C GLU A 133 4.76 1.34 11.08
N SER A 134 3.42 1.29 10.89
CA SER A 134 2.84 0.66 9.70
C SER A 134 3.10 1.46 8.43
N LEU A 135 3.08 2.81 8.51
CA LEU A 135 3.45 3.68 7.40
C LEU A 135 4.93 3.53 7.01
N ILE A 136 5.83 3.43 8.00
CA ILE A 136 7.26 3.18 7.75
C ILE A 136 7.46 1.81 7.10
N LYS A 137 6.87 0.75 7.67
CA LYS A 137 6.96 -0.62 7.15
C LYS A 137 6.40 -0.76 5.73
N ALA A 138 5.35 0.00 5.42
CA ALA A 138 4.73 0.07 4.10
C ALA A 138 5.54 0.87 3.06
N GLY A 139 6.57 1.61 3.48
CA GLY A 139 7.31 2.51 2.60
C GLY A 139 6.62 3.84 2.31
N ALA A 140 5.55 4.16 3.04
CA ALA A 140 4.80 5.40 2.84
C ALA A 140 5.63 6.66 3.14
N LEU A 141 6.71 6.53 3.90
CA LEU A 141 7.57 7.64 4.31
C LEU A 141 8.92 7.69 3.57
N ASP A 142 9.14 6.81 2.58
CA ASP A 142 10.42 6.70 1.88
C ASP A 142 10.79 8.00 1.13
N SER A 143 9.78 8.76 0.69
CA SER A 143 9.97 10.05 -0.01
C SER A 143 10.56 11.16 0.88
N LEU A 144 10.60 10.96 2.19
CA LEU A 144 11.26 11.87 3.14
C LEU A 144 12.79 11.75 3.09
N GLY A 145 13.34 10.74 2.40
CA GLY A 145 14.79 10.56 2.20
C GLY A 145 15.52 9.89 3.36
N TRP A 146 14.79 9.40 4.36
CA TRP A 146 15.33 8.65 5.49
C TRP A 146 15.23 7.14 5.22
N ARG A 147 16.17 6.37 5.78
CA ARG A 147 16.07 4.91 5.77
C ARG A 147 14.91 4.44 6.64
N ARG A 148 14.23 3.37 6.26
CA ARG A 148 13.10 2.85 7.04
C ARG A 148 13.56 2.41 8.43
N SER A 149 14.75 1.81 8.54
CA SER A 149 15.37 1.49 9.83
C SER A 149 15.49 2.71 10.74
N GLN A 150 15.97 3.84 10.21
CA GLN A 150 16.16 5.09 10.93
C GLN A 150 14.84 5.65 11.44
N MET A 151 13.87 5.77 10.55
CA MET A 151 12.54 6.25 10.92
C MET A 151 11.90 5.35 11.97
N PHE A 152 12.08 4.03 11.87
CA PHE A 152 11.54 3.08 12.82
C PHE A 152 12.13 3.23 14.23
N HIS A 153 13.43 3.52 14.32
CA HIS A 153 14.08 3.78 15.61
C HIS A 153 13.69 5.16 16.21
N LEU A 154 13.31 6.12 15.36
CA LEU A 154 12.90 7.45 15.78
C LEU A 154 11.42 7.55 16.23
N VAL A 155 10.63 6.49 16.11
CA VAL A 155 9.18 6.52 16.41
C VAL A 155 8.89 7.06 17.82
N ASP A 156 9.69 6.67 18.82
CA ASP A 156 9.52 7.12 20.21
C ASP A 156 9.66 8.64 20.32
N LYS A 157 10.74 9.18 19.74
CA LYS A 157 11.03 10.61 19.72
C LYS A 157 9.99 11.41 18.94
N VAL A 158 9.47 10.84 17.85
CA VAL A 158 8.42 11.47 17.04
C VAL A 158 7.12 11.59 17.84
N ILE A 159 6.77 10.55 18.60
CA ILE A 159 5.57 10.55 19.47
C ILE A 159 5.74 11.54 20.62
N GLU A 160 6.90 11.54 21.29
CA GLU A 160 7.23 12.51 22.35
C GLU A 160 7.10 13.94 21.83
N TYR A 161 7.72 14.24 20.69
CA TYR A 161 7.63 15.53 20.04
C TYR A 161 6.19 15.92 19.68
N ALA A 162 5.38 14.98 19.17
CA ALA A 162 3.97 15.22 18.88
C ALA A 162 3.16 15.60 20.14
N HIS A 163 3.43 14.94 21.26
CA HIS A 163 2.79 15.24 22.54
C HIS A 163 3.16 16.64 23.03
N GLU A 164 4.43 17.00 23.01
CA GLU A 164 4.89 18.34 23.41
C GLU A 164 4.23 19.43 22.53
N MET A 165 4.18 19.22 21.21
CA MET A 165 3.51 20.14 20.29
C MET A 165 2.01 20.31 20.62
N GLN A 166 1.34 19.23 21.00
CA GLN A 166 -0.07 19.25 21.36
C GLN A 166 -0.31 20.00 22.68
N GLU A 167 0.54 19.78 23.68
CA GLU A 167 0.47 20.50 24.97
C GLU A 167 0.63 22.01 24.76
N ILE A 168 1.62 22.44 23.97
CA ILE A 168 1.84 23.86 23.68
C ILE A 168 0.65 24.47 22.94
N LYS A 169 0.07 23.78 21.95
CA LYS A 169 -1.13 24.24 21.22
C LYS A 169 -2.37 24.36 22.13
N SER A 170 -2.51 23.43 23.08
CA SER A 170 -3.65 23.42 24.01
C SER A 170 -3.51 24.45 25.14
N SER A 171 -2.28 24.83 25.50
CA SER A 171 -2.04 25.82 26.53
C SER A 171 -2.33 27.24 26.01
N LYS A 172 -3.28 27.93 26.65
CA LYS A 172 -3.67 29.32 26.31
C LYS A 172 -2.54 30.34 26.53
N GLN A 173 -1.46 29.93 27.19
CA GLN A 173 -0.36 30.79 27.62
C GLN A 173 0.71 30.99 26.54
N SER A 174 0.75 30.13 25.51
CA SER A 174 1.68 30.22 24.37
C SER A 174 1.47 31.46 23.50
N PHE A 175 0.27 32.05 23.49
CA PHE A 175 -0.04 33.26 22.72
C PHE A 175 0.57 34.56 23.32
N LEU A 176 0.99 34.55 24.59
CA LEU A 176 1.48 35.73 25.30
C LEU A 176 2.99 35.98 25.15
N PHE A 177 3.77 34.97 24.73
CA PHE A 177 5.24 35.04 24.65
C PHE A 177 5.82 34.65 23.28
N GLY A 178 5.05 34.69 22.20
CA GLY A 178 5.56 34.84 20.82
C GLY A 178 6.58 33.83 20.26
N SER A 179 7.05 32.84 21.00
CA SER A 179 8.15 31.94 20.62
C SER A 179 7.84 30.48 20.97
N GLY A 180 6.68 29.99 20.53
CA GLY A 180 6.22 28.62 20.78
C GLY A 180 6.58 27.61 19.68
N GLN A 181 7.66 27.83 18.92
CA GLN A 181 8.13 26.81 17.97
C GLN A 181 9.00 25.82 18.74
N ILE A 182 8.46 24.63 18.97
CA ILE A 182 9.28 23.49 19.42
C ILE A 182 10.12 23.08 18.22
N GLU A 183 11.42 23.04 18.39
CA GLU A 183 12.31 22.49 17.37
C GLU A 183 12.29 20.96 17.45
N PRO A 184 12.37 20.26 16.30
CA PRO A 184 12.54 18.83 16.30
C PRO A 184 13.75 18.40 17.13
N PRO A 185 13.66 17.31 17.91
CA PRO A 185 14.79 16.84 18.69
C PRO A 185 15.96 16.45 17.78
N PRO A 186 17.22 16.62 18.24
CA PRO A 186 18.38 16.20 17.47
C PRO A 186 18.35 14.69 17.22
N ILE A 187 18.76 14.29 16.03
CA ILE A 187 18.88 12.87 15.69
C ILE A 187 20.16 12.32 16.34
N PRO A 188 20.08 11.18 17.06
CA PRO A 188 21.29 10.55 17.61
C PRO A 188 22.26 10.11 16.50
N PRO A 189 23.58 10.31 16.65
CA PRO A 189 24.57 9.90 15.63
C PRO A 189 24.49 8.42 15.26
N GLU A 190 24.18 7.55 16.24
CA GLU A 190 23.96 6.12 16.04
C GLU A 190 22.81 5.81 15.06
N VAL A 191 21.78 6.67 15.01
CA VAL A 191 20.66 6.54 14.07
C VAL A 191 21.08 7.06 12.70
N GLU A 192 21.81 8.16 12.61
CA GLU A 192 22.27 8.71 11.32
C GLU A 192 23.15 7.71 10.55
N GLU A 193 24.00 6.97 11.27
CA GLU A 193 24.89 5.94 10.70
C GLU A 193 24.23 4.58 10.52
N MET A 194 22.98 4.40 10.98
CA MET A 194 22.33 3.09 10.96
C MET A 194 22.11 2.57 9.52
N PRO A 195 22.50 1.31 9.24
CA PRO A 195 22.25 0.71 7.93
C PRO A 195 20.75 0.51 7.68
N GLU A 196 20.38 0.41 6.40
CA GLU A 196 19.01 0.02 6.02
C GLU A 196 18.74 -1.43 6.41
N TRP A 197 17.48 -1.77 6.61
CA TRP A 197 17.05 -3.16 6.74
C TRP A 197 17.55 -4.01 5.57
N ASP A 198 17.91 -5.26 5.88
CA ASP A 198 18.16 -6.21 4.82
C ASP A 198 16.87 -6.48 4.03
N GLU A 199 17.04 -6.92 2.78
CA GLU A 199 15.91 -7.14 1.87
C GLU A 199 14.88 -8.15 2.43
N SER A 200 15.30 -9.17 3.19
CA SER A 200 14.35 -10.14 3.76
C SER A 200 13.44 -9.49 4.79
N LEU A 201 14.02 -8.65 5.66
CA LEU A 201 13.28 -7.92 6.68
C LEU A 201 12.37 -6.84 6.05
N THR A 202 12.87 -6.12 5.05
CA THR A 202 12.06 -5.14 4.29
C THR A 202 10.84 -5.81 3.66
N LEU A 203 11.04 -6.94 2.98
CA LEU A 203 9.94 -7.69 2.35
C LEU A 203 8.97 -8.26 3.40
N SER A 204 9.44 -8.73 4.55
CA SER A 204 8.53 -9.21 5.60
C SER A 204 7.66 -8.07 6.16
N TYR A 205 8.24 -6.89 6.36
CA TYR A 205 7.51 -5.72 6.81
C TYR A 205 6.50 -5.19 5.78
N GLU A 206 6.84 -5.22 4.49
CA GLU A 206 5.87 -4.93 3.43
C GLU A 206 4.72 -5.94 3.44
N LYS A 207 5.04 -7.24 3.57
CA LYS A 207 4.01 -8.28 3.65
C LYS A 207 3.09 -8.07 4.86
N ASP A 208 3.63 -7.67 5.99
CA ASP A 208 2.87 -7.41 7.20
C ASP A 208 1.99 -6.17 7.03
N ALA A 209 2.55 -5.04 6.59
CA ALA A 209 1.86 -3.75 6.50
C ALA A 209 0.91 -3.65 5.30
N LEU A 210 1.26 -4.24 4.16
CA LEU A 210 0.53 -4.12 2.89
C LEU A 210 -0.15 -5.42 2.46
N GLY A 211 0.18 -6.56 3.10
CA GLY A 211 -0.29 -7.88 2.67
C GLY A 211 0.42 -8.38 1.40
N LEU A 212 1.40 -7.65 0.88
CA LEU A 212 2.00 -7.83 -0.44
C LEU A 212 3.49 -7.52 -0.38
N TYR A 213 4.25 -8.07 -1.32
CA TYR A 213 5.63 -7.66 -1.57
C TYR A 213 5.61 -6.65 -2.71
N ILE A 214 5.99 -5.40 -2.47
CA ILE A 214 5.93 -4.33 -3.48
C ILE A 214 7.31 -4.09 -4.08
N THR A 215 8.35 -4.00 -3.25
CA THR A 215 9.69 -3.64 -3.72
C THR A 215 10.47 -4.81 -4.33
N GLY A 216 9.99 -6.04 -4.13
CA GLY A 216 10.64 -7.23 -4.67
C GLY A 216 9.83 -8.50 -4.45
N HIS A 217 10.47 -9.67 -4.65
CA HIS A 217 9.85 -10.97 -4.42
C HIS A 217 10.81 -11.86 -3.63
N PRO A 218 10.40 -12.56 -2.56
CA PRO A 218 11.35 -13.30 -1.72
C PRO A 218 12.09 -14.42 -2.47
N LEU A 219 11.45 -15.03 -3.49
CA LEU A 219 12.08 -16.02 -4.37
C LEU A 219 13.06 -15.42 -5.39
N ALA A 220 13.12 -14.10 -5.58
CA ALA A 220 14.00 -13.47 -6.55
C ALA A 220 15.47 -13.85 -6.31
N LYS A 221 15.88 -13.92 -5.03
CA LYS A 221 17.23 -14.37 -4.61
C LYS A 221 17.56 -15.80 -5.07
N PHE A 222 16.56 -16.67 -5.16
CA PHE A 222 16.72 -18.07 -5.54
C PHE A 222 16.43 -18.32 -7.03
N GLY A 223 16.15 -17.27 -7.83
CA GLY A 223 15.67 -17.41 -9.20
C GLY A 223 16.55 -18.30 -10.10
N LYS A 224 17.88 -18.24 -9.94
CA LYS A 224 18.81 -19.11 -10.71
C LYS A 224 18.73 -20.59 -10.30
N GLN A 225 18.55 -20.87 -9.01
CA GLN A 225 18.43 -22.24 -8.50
C GLN A 225 17.05 -22.81 -8.82
N LEU A 226 16.00 -22.00 -8.63
CA LEU A 226 14.62 -22.39 -8.93
C LEU A 226 14.43 -22.69 -10.41
N LYS A 227 14.99 -21.89 -11.32
CA LYS A 227 14.96 -22.16 -12.77
C LYS A 227 15.55 -23.53 -13.15
N ARG A 228 16.41 -24.13 -12.32
CA ARG A 228 16.97 -25.47 -12.55
C ARG A 228 16.12 -26.60 -11.96
N LEU A 229 15.20 -26.28 -11.06
CA LEU A 229 14.40 -27.23 -10.29
C LEU A 229 12.94 -27.28 -10.72
N ILE A 230 12.42 -26.17 -11.26
CA ILE A 230 11.05 -26.08 -11.76
C ILE A 230 11.00 -26.50 -13.23
N SER A 231 9.96 -27.24 -13.60
CA SER A 231 9.69 -27.59 -14.99
C SER A 231 9.17 -26.37 -15.76
N GLN A 232 8.25 -25.64 -15.13
CA GLN A 232 7.63 -24.43 -15.68
C GLN A 232 7.01 -23.56 -14.57
N PRO A 233 6.83 -22.25 -14.78
CA PRO A 233 6.09 -21.40 -13.84
C PRO A 233 4.59 -21.74 -13.84
N ILE A 234 3.92 -21.49 -12.70
CA ILE A 234 2.48 -21.73 -12.54
C ILE A 234 1.66 -21.00 -13.62
N SER A 235 2.10 -19.82 -14.04
CA SER A 235 1.43 -19.03 -15.09
C SER A 235 1.46 -19.66 -16.48
N GLN A 236 2.25 -20.72 -16.69
CA GLN A 236 2.36 -21.45 -17.96
C GLN A 236 1.75 -22.86 -17.90
N LEU A 237 1.08 -23.22 -16.79
CA LEU A 237 0.34 -24.47 -16.70
C LEU A 237 -0.83 -24.46 -17.70
N ASP A 238 -0.94 -25.54 -18.46
CA ASP A 238 -1.90 -25.74 -19.54
C ASP A 238 -2.58 -27.10 -19.36
N GLU A 239 -3.88 -27.10 -19.06
CA GLU A 239 -4.61 -28.32 -18.69
C GLU A 239 -4.55 -29.42 -19.75
N GLU A 240 -4.44 -29.08 -21.03
CA GLU A 240 -4.39 -30.04 -22.13
C GLU A 240 -2.97 -30.58 -22.36
N LYS A 241 -1.95 -29.71 -22.35
CA LYS A 241 -0.55 -30.11 -22.59
C LYS A 241 0.08 -30.82 -21.42
N ASP A 242 -0.32 -30.43 -20.21
CA ASP A 242 0.26 -30.92 -18.97
C ASP A 242 -0.50 -32.12 -18.39
N PHE A 243 -1.57 -32.55 -19.06
CA PHE A 243 -2.41 -33.65 -18.62
C PHE A 243 -1.58 -34.91 -18.38
N ASN A 244 -1.66 -35.45 -17.16
CA ASN A 244 -0.96 -36.66 -16.73
C ASN A 244 0.59 -36.59 -16.81
N SER A 245 1.15 -35.38 -16.73
CA SER A 245 2.61 -35.15 -16.67
C SER A 245 3.06 -34.79 -15.25
N GLU A 246 4.30 -35.17 -14.87
CA GLU A 246 4.90 -34.74 -13.60
C GLU A 246 5.47 -33.33 -13.75
N ILE A 247 4.92 -32.38 -13.00
CA ILE A 247 5.34 -30.98 -13.06
C ILE A 247 5.86 -30.53 -11.71
N ARG A 248 7.01 -29.85 -11.73
CA ARG A 248 7.63 -29.24 -10.56
C ARG A 248 7.45 -27.74 -10.63
N VAL A 249 6.75 -27.19 -9.66
CA VAL A 249 6.51 -25.75 -9.48
C VAL A 249 7.05 -25.30 -8.12
N ALA A 250 7.43 -24.03 -8.01
CA ALA A 250 7.85 -23.41 -6.75
C ALA A 250 7.04 -22.12 -6.51
N ARG A 251 6.53 -21.95 -5.29
CA ARG A 251 5.71 -20.81 -4.87
C ARG A 251 5.92 -20.52 -3.38
N ILE A 252 5.69 -19.26 -2.99
CA ILE A 252 5.49 -18.81 -1.59
C ILE A 252 4.00 -18.50 -1.38
#